data_AF-A0A814N4D0-F1
#
_entry.id   AF-A0A814N4D0-F1
#
_cell.length_a   1.000
_cell.length_b   1.000
_cell.length_c   1.000
_cell.angle_alpha   90.00
_cell.angle_beta   90.00
_cell.angle_gamma   90.00
#
_symmetry.space_group_name_H-M   'P 1'
#
loop_
_entity.id
_entity.type
_entity.pdbx_description
1 polymer ?
#
loop_
_entity_poly.entity_id
_entity_poly.type
_entity_poly.pdbx_seq_one_letter_code
_entity_poly.pdbx_strand_id
1 'polypeptide(L)'
;MIEIESESDTFSDDEDVITVSKSAKQIALELDTQLDEENSRLRNRKRVYWGLESVFDNYKAALDSIKNKWIKKKSYKTKTGFKEYYLCNIIEKCPAMIQLHILNDSQHVNILRDQEEHKHDVIANANKRLRKEIKEKIFELRITQPLNIIYSLRRHGYTNVPTQRQITNLISRMKKKL
;
A
#
# COMPACT_ATOMS: atom_id res chain seq x y z
N MET A 1 45.42 -5.48 37.68
CA MET A 1 46.32 -6.48 37.07
C MET A 1 45.42 -7.54 36.49
N ILE A 2 45.23 -7.53 35.19
CA ILE A 2 44.37 -8.46 34.45
C ILE A 2 45.30 -9.11 33.43
N GLU A 3 45.54 -10.40 33.63
CA GLU A 3 46.34 -11.24 32.74
C GLU A 3 45.48 -11.58 31.52
N ILE A 4 46.00 -11.30 30.33
CA ILE A 4 45.38 -11.66 29.04
C ILE A 4 46.27 -12.74 28.45
N GLU A 5 45.76 -13.96 28.45
CA GLU A 5 46.38 -15.13 27.82
C GLU A 5 46.31 -15.01 26.30
N SER A 6 47.44 -15.24 25.64
CA SER A 6 47.63 -15.19 24.20
C SER A 6 47.37 -16.56 23.59
N GLU A 7 46.29 -16.68 22.81
CA GLU A 7 46.04 -17.85 21.97
C GLU A 7 46.82 -17.74 20.66
N SER A 8 47.58 -18.79 20.35
CA SER A 8 48.41 -18.94 19.16
C SER A 8 47.60 -19.53 18.00
N ASP A 9 47.52 -18.78 16.89
CA ASP A 9 46.96 -19.19 15.61
C ASP A 9 47.85 -20.25 14.92
N THR A 10 47.30 -21.44 14.71
CA THR A 10 47.81 -22.42 13.74
C THR A 10 46.82 -22.49 12.58
N PHE A 11 47.20 -21.89 11.44
CA PHE A 11 46.48 -22.01 10.18
C PHE A 11 47.42 -22.60 9.14
N SER A 12 47.29 -23.90 8.91
CA SER A 12 47.81 -24.59 7.74
C SER A 12 46.62 -25.30 7.12
N ASP A 13 46.32 -25.00 5.87
CA ASP A 13 45.95 -26.02 4.88
C ASP A 13 46.01 -25.39 3.49
N ASP A 14 46.96 -25.92 2.73
CA ASP A 14 47.21 -25.67 1.32
C ASP A 14 46.05 -26.24 0.49
N GLU A 15 45.19 -25.37 -0.03
CA GLU A 15 44.25 -25.70 -1.10
C GLU A 15 44.94 -25.45 -2.45
N ASP A 16 45.23 -26.54 -3.16
CA ASP A 16 45.72 -26.55 -4.54
C ASP A 16 44.75 -25.80 -5.47
N VAL A 17 45.10 -24.55 -5.79
CA VAL A 17 44.36 -23.73 -6.76
C VAL A 17 44.65 -24.24 -8.17
N ILE A 18 43.77 -25.11 -8.67
CA ILE A 18 43.69 -25.50 -10.09
C ILE A 18 43.34 -24.24 -10.89
N THR A 19 44.36 -23.57 -11.43
CA THR A 19 44.20 -22.43 -12.34
C THR A 19 43.78 -22.94 -13.71
N VAL A 20 42.47 -23.15 -13.89
CA VAL A 20 41.88 -23.35 -15.21
C VAL A 20 42.02 -22.03 -15.97
N SER A 21 42.99 -21.97 -16.87
CA SER A 21 43.27 -20.83 -17.74
C SER A 21 42.14 -20.66 -18.75
N LYS A 22 41.08 -19.97 -18.32
CA LYS A 22 39.98 -19.55 -19.19
C LYS A 22 40.55 -18.62 -20.27
N SER A 23 40.17 -18.87 -21.52
CA SER A 23 40.52 -18.00 -22.64
C SER A 23 39.98 -16.58 -22.41
N ALA A 24 40.73 -15.55 -22.82
CA ALA A 24 40.32 -14.16 -22.68
C ALA A 24 38.92 -13.87 -23.27
N LYS A 25 38.51 -14.61 -24.30
CA LYS A 25 37.15 -14.51 -24.88
C LYS A 25 36.07 -15.08 -23.96
N GLN A 26 36.38 -16.13 -23.21
CA GLN A 26 35.48 -16.73 -22.23
C GLN A 26 35.32 -15.84 -21.00
N ILE A 27 36.41 -15.22 -20.56
CA ILE A 27 36.39 -14.24 -19.45
C ILE A 27 35.56 -13.01 -19.83
N ALA A 28 35.72 -12.48 -21.05
CA ALA A 28 34.92 -11.34 -21.52
C ALA A 28 33.41 -11.66 -21.58
N LEU A 29 33.05 -12.84 -22.10
CA LEU A 29 31.64 -13.25 -22.19
C LEU A 29 31.00 -13.45 -20.81
N GLU A 30 31.75 -14.01 -19.85
CA GLU A 30 31.29 -14.29 -18.49
C GLU A 30 31.14 -12.98 -17.69
N LEU A 31 32.02 -11.99 -17.92
CA LEU A 31 31.92 -10.64 -17.36
C LEU A 31 30.71 -9.86 -17.92
N ASP A 32 30.45 -9.96 -19.22
CA ASP A 32 29.29 -9.29 -19.83
C ASP A 32 27.97 -9.87 -19.30
N THR A 33 27.86 -11.20 -19.14
CA THR A 33 26.67 -11.81 -18.53
C THR A 33 26.49 -11.47 -17.05
N GLN A 34 27.58 -11.29 -16.30
CA GLN A 34 27.51 -10.87 -14.89
C GLN A 34 27.06 -9.40 -14.76
N LEU A 35 27.51 -8.53 -15.66
CA LEU A 35 27.10 -7.11 -15.69
C LEU A 35 25.62 -6.95 -16.06
N ASP A 36 25.11 -7.76 -16.99
CA ASP A 36 23.68 -7.73 -17.35
C ASP A 36 22.79 -8.29 -16.23
N GLU A 37 23.24 -9.34 -15.53
CA GLU A 37 22.50 -9.87 -14.37
C GLU A 37 22.51 -8.93 -13.17
N GLU A 38 23.61 -8.24 -12.87
CA GLU A 38 23.66 -7.26 -11.78
C GLU A 38 22.83 -6.01 -12.08
N ASN A 39 22.85 -5.51 -13.32
CA ASN A 39 22.05 -4.35 -13.71
C ASN A 39 20.54 -4.65 -13.77
N SER A 40 20.15 -5.89 -14.08
CA SER A 40 18.74 -6.32 -14.05
C SER A 40 18.14 -6.33 -12.63
N ARG A 41 18.96 -6.39 -11.58
CA ARG A 41 18.52 -6.48 -10.17
C ARG A 41 18.32 -5.13 -9.49
N LEU A 42 18.68 -4.02 -10.13
CA LEU A 42 18.35 -2.69 -9.67
C LEU A 42 16.85 -2.44 -9.91
N ARG A 43 16.01 -2.88 -8.97
CA ARG A 43 14.58 -2.56 -8.96
C ARG A 43 14.43 -1.05 -9.09
N ASN A 44 13.96 -0.60 -10.25
CA ASN A 44 13.58 0.79 -10.51
C ASN A 44 12.51 1.20 -9.50
N ARG A 45 12.94 1.72 -8.34
CA ARG A 45 12.04 2.24 -7.32
C ARG A 45 11.38 3.46 -7.94
N LYS A 46 10.04 3.39 -8.08
CA LYS A 46 9.26 4.54 -8.55
C LYS A 46 9.60 5.75 -7.67
N ARG A 47 9.92 6.87 -8.32
CA ARG A 47 10.14 8.14 -7.64
C ARG A 47 8.82 8.61 -7.03
N VAL A 48 8.85 9.03 -5.77
CA VAL A 48 7.68 9.60 -5.08
C VAL A 48 7.82 11.12 -5.10
N TYR A 49 6.77 11.79 -5.53
CA TYR A 49 6.66 13.24 -5.56
C TYR A 49 5.73 13.68 -4.44
N TRP A 50 6.19 14.62 -3.62
CA TRP A 50 5.46 15.13 -2.47
C TRP A 50 4.95 16.54 -2.78
N GLY A 51 3.63 16.70 -2.82
CA GLY A 51 2.97 18.00 -2.95
C GLY A 51 2.56 18.55 -1.60
N LEU A 52 2.69 19.86 -1.38
CA LEU A 52 2.20 20.53 -0.18
C LEU A 52 0.66 20.55 -0.18
N GLU A 53 0.05 20.01 0.87
CA GLU A 53 -1.41 19.94 1.03
C GLU A 53 -1.91 21.00 2.02
N SER A 54 -1.26 21.12 3.18
CA SER A 54 -1.64 22.09 4.21
C SER A 54 -0.49 22.41 5.16
N VAL A 55 -0.60 23.53 5.86
CA VAL A 55 0.36 24.00 6.86
C VAL A 55 -0.39 24.27 8.15
N PHE A 56 0.17 23.86 9.28
CA PHE A 56 -0.38 24.06 10.61
C PHE A 56 0.66 24.72 11.51
N ASP A 57 0.23 25.55 12.45
CA ASP A 57 1.13 26.20 13.42
C ASP A 57 1.58 25.27 14.54
N ASN A 58 0.89 24.14 14.73
CA ASN A 58 1.14 23.21 15.81
C ASN A 58 0.96 21.76 15.34
N TYR A 59 1.85 20.89 15.78
CA TYR A 59 1.78 19.45 15.60
C TYR A 59 0.46 18.84 16.07
N LYS A 60 -0.12 19.31 17.18
CA LYS A 60 -1.40 18.81 17.68
C LYS A 60 -2.53 19.07 16.68
N ALA A 61 -2.59 20.27 16.09
CA ALA A 61 -3.60 20.62 15.09
C ALA A 61 -3.44 19.78 13.81
N ALA A 62 -2.19 19.56 13.37
CA ALA A 62 -1.91 18.68 12.24
C ALA A 62 -2.37 17.24 12.53
N LEU A 63 -2.05 16.69 13.70
CA LEU A 63 -2.48 15.35 14.10
C LEU A 63 -4.00 15.19 14.16
N ASP A 64 -4.70 16.15 14.76
CA ASP A 64 -6.16 16.11 14.87
C ASP A 64 -6.83 16.11 13.49
N SER A 65 -6.23 16.79 12.51
CA SER A 65 -6.73 16.79 11.12
C SER A 65 -6.62 15.42 10.43
N ILE A 66 -5.65 14.58 10.82
CA ILE A 66 -5.37 13.29 10.15
C ILE A 66 -5.81 12.04 10.94
N LYS A 67 -6.08 12.18 12.25
CA LYS A 67 -6.28 11.10 13.23
C LYS A 67 -7.22 9.97 12.78
N ASN A 68 -8.30 10.30 12.06
CA ASN A 68 -9.33 9.32 11.70
C ASN A 68 -9.05 8.58 10.39
N LYS A 69 -8.26 9.18 9.49
CA LYS A 69 -8.07 8.68 8.12
C LYS A 69 -6.73 7.99 7.93
N TRP A 70 -5.77 8.27 8.80
CA TRP A 70 -4.37 7.97 8.58
C TRP A 70 -3.76 7.24 9.77
N ILE A 71 -2.98 6.18 9.51
CA ILE A 71 -2.22 5.43 10.51
C ILE A 71 -0.72 5.69 10.31
N LYS A 72 -0.02 5.96 11.41
CA LYS A 72 1.43 6.16 11.41
C LYS A 72 2.14 4.88 10.97
N LYS A 73 2.99 4.99 9.97
CA LYS A 73 3.82 3.88 9.45
C LYS A 73 5.23 3.92 10.01
N LYS A 74 5.86 5.10 9.96
CA LYS A 74 7.28 5.27 10.29
C LYS A 74 7.62 6.73 10.51
N SER A 75 8.73 6.98 11.19
CA SER A 75 9.25 8.32 11.47
C SER A 75 10.76 8.38 11.33
N TYR A 76 11.28 9.55 10.94
CA TYR A 76 12.70 9.79 10.74
C TYR A 76 13.09 11.16 11.25
N LYS A 77 14.24 11.24 11.91
CA LYS A 77 14.90 12.50 12.23
C LYS A 77 15.83 12.88 11.08
N THR A 78 15.79 14.14 10.68
CA THR A 78 16.60 14.70 9.60
C THR A 78 17.30 15.97 10.09
N LYS A 79 18.29 16.46 9.34
CA LYS A 79 18.98 17.71 9.67
C LYS A 79 18.02 18.90 9.72
N THR A 80 17.00 18.91 8.87
CA THR A 80 16.02 20.00 8.76
C THR A 80 14.88 19.91 9.76
N GLY A 81 14.69 18.76 10.41
CA GLY A 81 13.45 18.51 11.14
C GLY A 81 13.13 17.04 11.37
N PHE A 82 11.85 16.78 11.66
CA PHE A 82 11.29 15.45 11.84
C PHE A 82 10.28 15.14 10.74
N LYS A 83 10.33 13.92 10.22
CA LYS A 83 9.45 13.44 9.14
C LYS A 83 8.68 12.22 9.61
N GLU A 84 7.36 12.28 9.57
CA GLU A 84 6.48 11.16 9.86
C GLU A 84 5.66 10.79 8.64
N TYR A 85 5.52 9.50 8.38
CA TYR A 85 4.79 8.98 7.24
C TYR A 85 3.57 8.21 7.71
N TYR A 86 2.44 8.46 7.07
CA TYR A 86 1.17 7.81 7.37
C TYR A 86 0.59 7.14 6.13
N LEU A 87 -0.11 6.03 6.36
CA LEU A 87 -0.88 5.32 5.35
C LEU A 87 -2.36 5.55 5.57
N CYS A 88 -3.13 5.57 4.47
CA CYS A 88 -4.58 5.62 4.57
C CYS A 88 -5.13 4.33 5.22
N ASN A 89 -6.04 4.49 6.18
CA ASN A 89 -6.67 3.39 6.92
C ASN A 89 -8.09 3.05 6.44
N ILE A 90 -8.59 3.71 5.39
CA ILE A 90 -9.99 3.52 4.98
C ILE A 90 -10.20 2.14 4.34
N ILE A 91 -9.24 1.65 3.56
CA ILE A 91 -9.27 0.32 2.94
C ILE A 91 -7.90 -0.35 3.06
N GLU A 92 -7.91 -1.66 3.27
CA GLU A 92 -6.71 -2.49 3.19
C GLU A 92 -6.01 -2.30 1.83
N LYS A 93 -4.75 -1.85 1.86
CA LYS A 93 -3.91 -1.59 0.66
C LYS A 93 -4.27 -0.33 -0.14
N CYS A 94 -4.83 0.71 0.48
CA CYS A 94 -4.87 2.02 -0.15
C CYS A 94 -3.42 2.52 -0.41
N PRO A 95 -3.08 2.95 -1.64
CA PRO A 95 -1.71 3.37 -1.97
C PRO A 95 -1.38 4.78 -1.45
N ALA A 96 -2.39 5.63 -1.26
CA ALA A 96 -2.21 7.01 -0.83
C ALA A 96 -1.45 7.12 0.50
N MET A 97 -0.51 8.06 0.54
CA MET A 97 0.31 8.36 1.70
C MET A 97 0.33 9.87 1.98
N ILE A 98 0.48 10.22 3.26
CA ILE A 98 0.84 11.57 3.65
C ILE A 98 2.12 11.56 4.48
N GLN A 99 2.79 12.70 4.48
CA GLN A 99 3.97 12.98 5.25
C GLN A 99 3.77 14.25 6.08
N LEU A 100 4.00 14.15 7.39
CA LEU A 100 4.12 15.31 8.27
C LEU A 100 5.60 15.69 8.34
N HIS A 101 5.91 16.94 8.03
CA HIS A 101 7.25 17.49 8.11
C HIS A 101 7.27 18.65 9.11
N ILE A 102 7.93 18.41 10.24
CA ILE A 102 8.10 19.36 11.35
C ILE A 102 9.50 19.94 11.20
N LEU A 103 9.61 21.24 10.95
CA LEU A 103 10.91 21.89 10.80
C LEU A 103 11.52 22.17 12.18
N ASN A 104 12.86 22.15 12.31
CA ASN A 104 13.51 22.44 13.60
C ASN A 104 13.35 23.90 14.02
N ASP A 105 13.36 24.81 13.06
CA ASP A 105 13.41 26.26 13.31
C ASP A 105 12.02 26.88 13.47
N SER A 106 10.95 26.11 13.24
CA SER A 106 9.57 26.59 13.32
C SER A 106 8.66 25.56 13.97
N GLN A 107 7.67 26.00 14.73
CA GLN A 107 6.61 25.12 15.21
C GLN A 107 5.64 24.67 14.10
N HIS A 108 5.78 25.24 12.90
CA HIS A 108 4.95 24.88 11.76
C HIS A 108 5.17 23.43 11.31
N VAL A 109 4.06 22.79 10.96
CA VAL A 109 4.01 21.42 10.44
C VAL A 109 3.41 21.45 9.06
N ASN A 110 4.20 21.00 8.09
CA ASN A 110 3.75 20.86 6.71
C ASN A 110 3.19 19.46 6.51
N ILE A 111 1.94 19.36 6.05
CA ILE A 111 1.37 18.12 5.54
C ILE A 111 1.61 18.07 4.04
N LEU A 112 2.32 17.02 3.63
CA LEU A 112 2.65 16.73 2.24
C LEU A 112 1.91 15.46 1.83
N ARG A 113 1.42 15.42 0.60
CA ARG A 113 0.70 14.27 0.03
C ARG A 113 1.47 13.70 -1.16
N ASP A 114 1.43 12.39 -1.32
CA ASP A 114 2.03 11.74 -2.49
C ASP A 114 1.14 11.88 -3.73
N GLN A 115 1.66 11.48 -4.89
CA GLN A 115 0.93 11.53 -6.15
C GLN A 115 -0.13 10.43 -6.31
N GLU A 116 -0.25 9.50 -5.36
CA GLU A 116 -1.15 8.35 -5.47
C GLU A 116 -2.56 8.73 -5.00
N GLU A 117 -3.56 8.48 -5.86
CA GLU A 117 -4.95 8.74 -5.52
C GLU A 117 -5.54 7.66 -4.60
N HIS A 118 -6.54 8.04 -3.81
CA HIS A 118 -7.29 7.11 -2.98
C HIS A 118 -8.09 6.14 -3.86
N LYS A 119 -7.73 4.85 -3.83
CA LYS A 119 -8.48 3.81 -4.58
C LYS A 119 -9.85 3.47 -3.99
N HIS A 120 -10.22 4.07 -2.85
CA HIS A 120 -11.45 3.75 -2.14
C HIS A 120 -12.63 4.67 -2.44
N ASP A 121 -12.44 5.79 -3.11
CA ASP A 121 -13.58 6.67 -3.45
C ASP A 121 -14.53 6.00 -4.46
N VAL A 122 -13.97 5.10 -5.29
CA VAL A 122 -14.72 4.18 -6.16
C VAL A 122 -15.44 3.09 -5.35
N ILE A 123 -14.81 2.59 -4.28
CA ILE A 123 -15.28 1.43 -3.51
C ILE A 123 -16.33 1.82 -2.44
N ALA A 124 -16.22 3.00 -1.84
CA ALA A 124 -17.15 3.50 -0.84
C ALA A 124 -18.57 3.65 -1.42
N ASN A 125 -18.67 4.01 -2.70
CA ASN A 125 -19.94 4.05 -3.44
C ASN A 125 -20.39 2.69 -3.98
N ALA A 126 -19.46 1.77 -4.27
CA ALA A 126 -19.80 0.42 -4.74
C ALA A 126 -20.37 -0.49 -3.64
N ASN A 127 -19.90 -0.36 -2.39
CA ASN A 127 -20.16 -1.38 -1.36
C ASN A 127 -21.33 -1.10 -0.42
N LYS A 128 -21.81 0.13 -0.25
CA LYS A 128 -22.78 0.44 0.83
C LYS A 128 -24.23 0.65 0.39
N ARG A 129 -24.50 1.00 -0.87
CA ARG A 129 -25.87 1.24 -1.33
C ARG A 129 -26.09 0.64 -2.71
N LEU A 130 -27.02 -0.31 -2.78
CA LEU A 130 -27.58 -0.76 -4.05
C LEU A 130 -28.09 0.45 -4.83
N ARG A 131 -27.75 0.51 -6.13
CA ARG A 131 -28.24 1.54 -7.04
C ARG A 131 -29.78 1.60 -6.97
N LYS A 132 -30.34 2.79 -7.11
CA LYS A 132 -31.79 3.02 -7.01
C LYS A 132 -32.56 2.14 -8.00
N GLU A 133 -32.13 2.12 -9.25
CA GLU A 133 -32.68 1.29 -10.34
C GLU A 133 -32.74 -0.20 -9.96
N ILE A 134 -31.67 -0.74 -9.36
CA ILE A 134 -31.63 -2.16 -8.95
C ILE A 134 -32.63 -2.42 -7.81
N LYS A 135 -32.80 -1.48 -6.87
CA LYS A 135 -33.79 -1.64 -5.78
C LYS A 135 -35.21 -1.60 -6.33
N GLU A 136 -35.50 -0.68 -7.23
CA GLU A 136 -36.80 -0.56 -7.89
C GLU A 136 -37.11 -1.84 -8.67
N LYS A 137 -36.13 -2.36 -9.42
CA LYS A 137 -36.32 -3.63 -10.13
C LYS A 137 -36.55 -4.82 -9.22
N ILE A 138 -35.82 -4.91 -8.11
CA ILE A 138 -36.05 -5.95 -7.08
C ILE A 138 -37.47 -5.85 -6.53
N PHE A 139 -37.97 -4.63 -6.31
CA PHE A 139 -39.32 -4.39 -5.83
C PHE A 139 -40.39 -4.80 -6.85
N GLU A 140 -40.20 -4.45 -8.12
CA GLU A 140 -41.07 -4.86 -9.23
C GLU A 140 -41.17 -6.38 -9.39
N LEU A 141 -40.04 -7.09 -9.25
CA LEU A 141 -39.98 -8.54 -9.46
C LEU A 141 -40.80 -9.33 -8.42
N ARG A 142 -41.09 -8.75 -7.25
CA ARG A 142 -41.79 -9.41 -6.12
C ARG A 142 -41.18 -10.75 -5.68
N ILE A 143 -39.92 -10.98 -6.02
CA ILE A 143 -39.17 -12.18 -5.62
C ILE A 143 -38.52 -11.90 -4.26
N THR A 144 -38.62 -12.86 -3.34
CA THR A 144 -38.07 -12.74 -1.98
C THR A 144 -36.80 -13.56 -1.76
N GLN A 145 -36.51 -14.50 -2.66
CA GLN A 145 -35.31 -15.34 -2.56
C GLN A 145 -34.09 -14.66 -3.22
N PRO A 146 -32.98 -14.47 -2.50
CA PRO A 146 -31.81 -13.74 -3.01
C PRO A 146 -31.23 -14.29 -4.32
N LEU A 147 -31.14 -15.62 -4.47
CA LEU A 147 -30.59 -16.23 -5.69
C LEU A 147 -31.47 -15.96 -6.91
N ASN A 148 -32.80 -16.07 -6.75
CA ASN A 148 -33.74 -15.83 -7.83
C ASN A 148 -33.73 -14.36 -8.28
N ILE A 149 -33.48 -13.43 -7.35
CA ILE A 149 -33.26 -12.02 -7.67
C ILE A 149 -32.00 -11.84 -8.54
N ILE A 150 -30.89 -12.47 -8.19
CA ILE A 150 -29.64 -12.41 -8.98
C ILE A 150 -29.88 -12.90 -10.40
N TYR A 151 -30.54 -14.06 -10.56
CA TYR A 151 -30.84 -14.62 -11.87
C TYR A 151 -31.76 -13.72 -12.69
N SER A 152 -32.76 -13.12 -12.05
CA SER A 152 -33.69 -12.20 -12.72
C SER A 152 -32.99 -10.92 -13.17
N LEU A 153 -32.12 -10.33 -12.33
CA LEU A 153 -31.33 -9.16 -12.71
C LEU A 153 -30.39 -9.46 -13.90
N ARG A 154 -29.75 -10.63 -13.93
CA ARG A 154 -28.94 -11.05 -15.08
C ARG A 154 -29.78 -11.22 -16.34
N ARG A 155 -30.95 -11.87 -16.24
CA ARG A 155 -31.89 -12.02 -17.36
C ARG A 155 -32.37 -10.67 -17.90
N HIS A 156 -32.47 -9.65 -17.06
CA HIS A 156 -32.80 -8.27 -17.46
C HIS A 156 -31.61 -7.44 -17.95
N GLY A 157 -30.43 -8.04 -18.15
CA GLY A 157 -29.28 -7.36 -18.76
C GLY A 157 -28.45 -6.49 -17.82
N TYR A 158 -28.63 -6.60 -16.50
CA TYR A 158 -27.78 -5.87 -15.54
C TYR A 158 -26.38 -6.49 -15.50
N THR A 159 -25.35 -5.71 -15.80
CA THR A 159 -23.94 -6.14 -15.77
C THR A 159 -23.35 -6.10 -14.36
N ASN A 160 -23.70 -5.07 -13.58
CA ASN A 160 -23.24 -4.87 -12.20
C ASN A 160 -24.22 -5.45 -11.18
N VAL A 161 -24.35 -6.77 -11.18
CA VAL A 161 -25.30 -7.47 -10.29
C VAL A 161 -24.78 -7.46 -8.85
N PRO A 162 -25.61 -7.08 -7.87
CA PRO A 162 -25.18 -7.06 -6.48
C PRO A 162 -24.96 -8.47 -5.92
N THR A 163 -24.10 -8.54 -4.90
CA THR A 163 -23.80 -9.78 -4.20
C THR A 163 -25.05 -10.31 -3.47
N GLN A 164 -25.11 -11.64 -3.29
CA GLN A 164 -26.20 -12.28 -2.54
C GLN A 164 -26.37 -11.69 -1.14
N ARG A 165 -25.26 -11.38 -0.44
CA ARG A 165 -25.28 -10.75 0.88
C ARG A 165 -25.94 -9.36 0.87
N GLN A 166 -25.68 -8.54 -0.15
CA GLN A 166 -26.31 -7.23 -0.29
C GLN A 166 -27.82 -7.35 -0.51
N ILE A 167 -28.26 -8.31 -1.32
CA ILE A 167 -29.68 -8.58 -1.56
C ILE A 167 -30.36 -9.10 -0.27
N THR A 168 -29.75 -10.06 0.43
CA THR A 168 -30.27 -10.57 1.72
C THR A 168 -30.43 -9.45 2.75
N ASN A 169 -29.42 -8.56 2.87
CA ASN A 169 -29.50 -7.41 3.76
C ASN A 169 -30.61 -6.43 3.37
N LEU A 170 -30.83 -6.20 2.07
CA LEU A 170 -31.94 -5.36 1.58
C LEU A 170 -33.30 -5.96 1.98
N ILE A 171 -33.52 -7.24 1.68
CA ILE A 171 -34.78 -7.94 2.00
C ILE A 171 -35.04 -7.92 3.50
N SER A 172 -34.03 -8.21 4.33
CA SER A 172 -34.15 -8.18 5.78
C SER A 172 -34.62 -6.81 6.29
N ARG A 173 -34.09 -5.72 5.71
CA ARG A 173 -34.51 -4.35 6.06
C ARG A 173 -35.93 -4.04 5.59
N MET A 174 -36.36 -4.54 4.44
CA MET A 174 -37.73 -4.37 3.95
C MET A 174 -38.74 -5.07 4.85
N LYS A 175 -38.45 -6.31 5.27
CA LYS A 175 -39.31 -7.08 6.19
C LYS A 175 -39.48 -6.41 7.56
N LYS A 176 -38.53 -5.61 8.01
CA LYS A 176 -38.59 -4.88 9.28
C LYS A 176 -39.38 -3.56 9.21
N LYS A 177 -39.69 -3.07 8.01
CA LYS A 177 -40.40 -1.80 7.79
C LYS A 177 -41.89 -1.98 7.47
N LEU A 178 -42.30 -3.21 7.16
CA LEU A 178 -43.69 -3.63 7.06
C LEU A 178 -44.16 -4.06 8.44
#